data_AF-A0A3M1Z2I8-F1
#
_entry.id   AF-A0A3M1Z2I8-F1
#
_cell.length_a   1.000
_cell.length_b   1.000
_cell.length_c   1.000
_cell.angle_alpha   90.00
_cell.angle_beta   90.00
_cell.angle_gamma   90.00
#
_symmetry.space_group_name_H-M   'P 1'
#
loop_
_entity.id
_entity.type
_entity.pdbx_description
1 polymer ?
#
loop_
_entity_poly.entity_id
_entity_poly.type
_entity_poly.pdbx_seq_one_letter_code
_entity_poly.pdbx_strand_id
1 'polypeptide(L)'
;YNVGQVNENDNNKNRQYPVVDARVRDTYAAASAATLKMQLYDAYVKFFRWATDRLEGRDGIVCFVSNNSFIESLAFDGMRKHLLQDFNRIYVLDLHGNVRQNPKLSGTTHNVFGIQVGVAITVAVRSKAYDDHRLYYHRVPELWRKEEKYAYLEAHTTDDGQPATAIGNIQWQRLIPDARHNWLVSEHATEFAAGIPMGSKAAKKKQAGAEKTIFSTYSGGVMTSRDYHVYDFDRAALISRVRQFIEDYNREVDRYKRALVQEGDVNIDDFVDTEKIKWSETLKRHLVALHYPTFQENQTRISLYRPFVKKFLYFDNILIDRPLLQPYFFPTPASEAENRAIWLKVGAAWPMFALMTHTLVDFLPQSGSQVFPFYVYDADGNNRRENITDWALNQFRQHYGDETITKWDI
;
A
#
# COMPACT_ATOMS: atom_id res chain seq x y z
N TYR A 1 -14.92 -10.70 0.46
CA TYR A 1 -13.51 -10.37 0.74
C TYR A 1 -13.49 -9.06 1.51
N ASN A 2 -12.91 -9.04 2.70
CA ASN A 2 -12.88 -7.85 3.55
C ASN A 2 -11.51 -7.77 4.25
N VAL A 3 -10.66 -6.85 3.78
CA VAL A 3 -9.32 -6.61 4.35
C VAL A 3 -9.41 -5.76 5.63
N GLY A 4 -10.50 -5.00 5.82
CA GLY A 4 -10.73 -4.12 6.96
C GLY A 4 -11.79 -3.05 6.67
N GLN A 5 -12.15 -2.28 7.70
CA GLN A 5 -13.11 -1.17 7.58
C GLN A 5 -12.58 -0.05 6.67
N VAL A 6 -13.48 0.63 5.96
CA VAL A 6 -13.13 1.72 5.03
C VAL A 6 -12.91 3.02 5.80
N ASN A 7 -13.68 3.24 6.86
CA ASN A 7 -13.57 4.38 7.75
C ASN A 7 -13.41 3.90 9.20
N GLU A 8 -12.56 4.57 9.97
CA GLU A 8 -12.38 4.26 11.40
C GLU A 8 -13.66 4.50 12.20
N ASN A 9 -14.50 5.43 11.74
CA ASN A 9 -15.80 5.74 12.33
C ASN A 9 -16.83 4.61 12.11
N ASP A 10 -16.61 3.65 11.21
CA ASP A 10 -17.55 2.54 10.96
C ASP A 10 -17.55 1.50 12.10
N ASN A 11 -16.52 1.53 12.97
CA ASN A 11 -16.29 0.61 14.09
C ASN A 11 -16.57 -0.89 13.77
N ASN A 12 -16.23 -1.32 12.56
CA ASN A 12 -16.52 -2.65 12.03
C ASN A 12 -15.21 -3.42 11.76
N LYS A 13 -14.40 -3.58 12.81
CA LYS A 13 -13.12 -4.28 12.74
C LYS A 13 -13.35 -5.76 12.45
N ASN A 14 -12.51 -6.34 11.58
CA ASN A 14 -12.56 -7.76 11.25
C ASN A 14 -12.42 -8.62 12.51
N ARG A 15 -13.24 -9.66 12.62
CA ARG A 15 -13.14 -10.66 13.70
C ARG A 15 -11.76 -11.31 13.69
N GLN A 16 -11.15 -11.43 14.87
CA GLN A 16 -9.90 -12.16 15.04
C GLN A 16 -10.16 -13.66 15.14
N TYR A 17 -9.32 -14.45 14.46
CA TYR A 17 -9.37 -15.91 14.47
C TYR A 17 -7.99 -16.44 14.88
N PRO A 18 -7.70 -16.54 16.20
CA PRO A 18 -6.34 -16.69 16.71
C PRO A 18 -5.53 -17.83 16.09
N VAL A 19 -6.18 -18.99 15.85
CA VAL A 19 -5.52 -20.18 15.31
C VAL A 19 -5.10 -19.98 13.86
N VAL A 20 -6.02 -19.63 12.96
CA VAL A 20 -5.68 -19.45 11.54
C VAL A 20 -4.84 -18.19 11.31
N ASP A 21 -5.02 -17.14 12.13
CA ASP A 21 -4.20 -15.94 12.09
C ASP A 21 -2.75 -16.24 12.48
N ALA A 22 -2.53 -17.11 13.47
CA ALA A 22 -1.21 -17.64 13.79
C ALA A 22 -0.62 -18.44 12.63
N ARG A 23 -1.41 -19.31 11.98
CA ARG A 23 -0.93 -20.07 10.81
C ARG A 23 -0.53 -19.17 9.65
N VAL A 24 -1.31 -18.14 9.35
CA VAL A 24 -0.96 -17.13 8.33
C VAL A 24 0.31 -16.37 8.72
N ARG A 25 0.43 -15.97 10.00
CA ARG A 25 1.60 -15.28 10.53
C ARG A 25 2.87 -16.12 10.35
N ASP A 26 2.82 -17.37 10.77
CA ASP A 26 3.98 -18.26 10.87
C ASP A 26 4.38 -18.85 9.51
N THR A 27 3.55 -18.69 8.48
CA THR A 27 3.81 -19.12 7.09
C THR A 27 3.93 -17.91 6.16
N TYR A 28 2.81 -17.47 5.58
CA TYR A 28 2.76 -16.45 4.54
C TYR A 28 3.38 -15.13 4.98
N ALA A 29 3.05 -14.64 6.19
CA ALA A 29 3.57 -13.36 6.65
C ALA A 29 5.07 -13.45 7.00
N ALA A 30 5.52 -14.52 7.65
CA ALA A 30 6.93 -14.74 7.97
C ALA A 30 7.80 -14.80 6.70
N ALA A 31 7.31 -15.45 5.64
CA ALA A 31 8.02 -15.58 4.37
C ALA A 31 7.97 -14.31 3.48
N SER A 32 7.10 -13.33 3.78
CA SER A 32 6.94 -12.12 2.98
C SER A 32 8.01 -11.07 3.28
N ALA A 33 8.60 -10.50 2.22
CA ALA A 33 9.50 -9.34 2.29
C ALA A 33 8.76 -7.99 2.37
N ALA A 34 7.43 -7.99 2.17
CA ALA A 34 6.63 -6.77 2.23
C ALA A 34 6.62 -6.17 3.63
N THR A 35 6.56 -4.84 3.71
CA THR A 35 6.48 -4.15 5.02
C THR A 35 5.06 -4.12 5.56
N LEU A 36 4.07 -3.93 4.70
CA LEU A 36 2.66 -3.94 5.08
C LEU A 36 2.08 -5.31 4.72
N LYS A 37 1.82 -6.12 5.74
CA LYS A 37 1.36 -7.51 5.60
C LYS A 37 -0.13 -7.68 5.91
N MET A 38 -0.85 -6.58 6.15
CA MET A 38 -2.28 -6.60 6.53
C MET A 38 -3.16 -7.35 5.54
N GLN A 39 -2.86 -7.27 4.23
CA GLN A 39 -3.63 -7.95 3.18
C GLN A 39 -3.62 -9.49 3.31
N LEU A 40 -2.58 -10.07 3.94
CA LEU A 40 -2.51 -11.51 4.18
C LEU A 40 -3.56 -12.00 5.19
N TYR A 41 -4.16 -11.09 5.96
CA TYR A 41 -5.19 -11.42 6.95
C TYR A 41 -6.61 -11.22 6.41
N ASP A 42 -6.82 -11.07 5.10
CA ASP A 42 -8.14 -11.19 4.49
C ASP A 42 -8.67 -12.63 4.65
N ALA A 43 -9.99 -12.77 4.82
CA ALA A 43 -10.67 -14.04 4.97
C ALA A 43 -10.34 -15.07 3.88
N TYR A 44 -10.19 -14.66 2.61
CA TYR A 44 -9.88 -15.63 1.55
C TYR A 44 -8.50 -16.27 1.69
N VAL A 45 -7.52 -15.51 2.20
CA VAL A 45 -6.17 -16.01 2.48
C VAL A 45 -6.21 -17.03 3.62
N LYS A 46 -7.00 -16.72 4.65
CA LYS A 46 -7.26 -17.63 5.77
C LYS A 46 -7.90 -18.94 5.28
N PHE A 47 -8.84 -18.88 4.33
CA PHE A 47 -9.44 -20.07 3.73
C PHE A 47 -8.43 -20.93 2.97
N PHE A 48 -7.54 -20.32 2.17
CA PHE A 48 -6.44 -21.08 1.54
C PHE A 48 -5.54 -21.75 2.59
N ARG A 49 -5.11 -21.02 3.62
CA ARG A 49 -4.24 -21.57 4.67
C ARG A 49 -4.93 -22.70 5.43
N TRP A 50 -6.18 -22.49 5.83
CA TRP A 50 -6.98 -23.47 6.56
C TRP A 50 -7.23 -24.73 5.72
N ALA A 51 -7.64 -24.58 4.46
CA ALA A 51 -7.89 -25.72 3.57
C ALA A 51 -6.61 -26.53 3.32
N THR A 52 -5.48 -25.85 3.13
CA THR A 52 -4.18 -26.51 2.94
C THR A 52 -3.75 -27.26 4.20
N ASP A 53 -3.90 -26.66 5.38
CA ASP A 53 -3.58 -27.32 6.66
C ASP A 53 -4.49 -28.53 6.91
N ARG A 54 -5.78 -28.45 6.52
CA ARG A 54 -6.77 -29.52 6.67
C ARG A 54 -6.50 -30.76 5.82
N LEU A 55 -5.71 -30.63 4.74
CA LEU A 55 -5.23 -31.77 3.98
C LEU A 55 -4.29 -32.66 4.81
N GLU A 56 -3.60 -32.11 5.83
CA GLU A 56 -2.74 -32.87 6.73
C GLU A 56 -1.69 -33.72 5.99
N GLY A 57 -1.10 -33.18 4.91
CA GLY A 57 -0.10 -33.91 4.12
C GLY A 57 -0.67 -34.84 3.04
N ARG A 58 -1.98 -35.12 3.05
CA ARG A 58 -2.62 -36.06 2.12
C ARG A 58 -2.79 -35.49 0.72
N ASP A 59 -2.87 -36.38 -0.26
CA ASP A 59 -3.28 -36.04 -1.62
C ASP A 59 -4.66 -35.37 -1.60
N GLY A 60 -4.83 -34.34 -2.42
CA GLY A 60 -6.06 -33.57 -2.44
C GLY A 60 -6.01 -32.35 -3.34
N ILE A 61 -7.18 -31.74 -3.52
CA ILE A 61 -7.38 -30.56 -4.36
C ILE A 61 -8.01 -29.47 -3.50
N VAL A 62 -7.43 -28.27 -3.56
CA VAL A 62 -8.04 -27.04 -3.05
C VAL A 62 -8.46 -26.21 -4.25
N CYS A 63 -9.76 -25.92 -4.36
CA CYS A 63 -10.32 -25.13 -5.45
C CYS A 63 -11.15 -23.97 -4.88
N PHE A 64 -10.80 -22.74 -5.23
CA PHE A 64 -11.55 -21.56 -4.81
C PHE A 64 -11.71 -20.57 -5.95
N VAL A 65 -12.89 -19.95 -6.00
CA VAL A 65 -13.08 -18.66 -6.66
C VAL A 65 -12.81 -17.59 -5.62
N SER A 66 -11.76 -16.80 -5.81
CA SER A 66 -11.22 -15.89 -4.78
C SER A 66 -10.81 -14.53 -5.35
N ASN A 67 -10.50 -13.58 -4.48
CA ASN A 67 -9.88 -12.31 -4.90
C ASN A 67 -8.52 -12.61 -5.58
N ASN A 68 -8.29 -12.04 -6.75
CA ASN A 68 -7.08 -12.31 -7.54
C ASN A 68 -5.82 -11.56 -7.09
N SER A 69 -5.92 -10.70 -6.06
CA SER A 69 -4.81 -9.84 -5.62
C SER A 69 -3.54 -10.61 -5.22
N PHE A 70 -3.64 -11.86 -4.75
CA PHE A 70 -2.48 -12.66 -4.36
C PHE A 70 -1.54 -13.01 -5.52
N ILE A 71 -2.02 -12.95 -6.77
CA ILE A 71 -1.26 -13.28 -7.97
C ILE A 71 -0.10 -12.30 -8.18
N GLU A 72 -0.33 -11.01 -7.89
CA GLU A 72 0.60 -9.92 -8.26
C GLU A 72 0.95 -8.98 -7.10
N SER A 73 0.08 -8.82 -6.10
CA SER A 73 0.33 -7.85 -5.01
C SER A 73 1.61 -8.19 -4.22
N LEU A 74 2.36 -7.14 -3.87
CA LEU A 74 3.64 -7.23 -3.18
C LEU A 74 3.55 -7.96 -1.84
N ALA A 75 2.43 -7.86 -1.13
CA ALA A 75 2.25 -8.47 0.19
C ALA A 75 2.12 -9.99 0.16
N PHE A 76 1.92 -10.59 -1.01
CA PHE A 76 1.56 -12.00 -1.18
C PHE A 76 2.70 -12.88 -1.67
N ASP A 77 3.92 -12.36 -1.77
CA ASP A 77 5.13 -13.11 -2.10
C ASP A 77 5.32 -14.34 -1.21
N GLY A 78 5.10 -14.20 0.09
CA GLY A 78 5.14 -15.32 1.03
C GLY A 78 4.03 -16.34 0.80
N MET A 79 2.80 -15.92 0.48
CA MET A 79 1.70 -16.83 0.11
C MET A 79 2.01 -17.59 -1.18
N ARG A 80 2.48 -16.89 -2.21
CA ARG A 80 2.88 -17.48 -3.50
C ARG A 80 3.99 -18.52 -3.34
N LYS A 81 5.00 -18.22 -2.51
CA LYS A 81 6.05 -19.18 -2.14
C LYS A 81 5.46 -20.44 -1.51
N HIS A 82 4.64 -20.29 -0.47
CA HIS A 82 4.10 -21.43 0.25
C HIS A 82 3.12 -22.26 -0.58
N LEU A 83 2.28 -21.63 -1.42
CA LEU A 83 1.40 -22.37 -2.33
C LEU A 83 2.21 -23.31 -3.24
N LEU A 84 3.33 -22.84 -3.79
CA LEU A 84 4.19 -23.65 -4.64
C LEU A 84 4.95 -24.74 -3.89
N GLN A 85 5.16 -24.59 -2.58
CA GLN A 85 5.70 -25.66 -1.73
C GLN A 85 4.62 -26.67 -1.36
N ASP A 86 3.42 -26.20 -1.08
CA ASP A 86 2.31 -26.98 -0.58
C ASP A 86 1.60 -27.79 -1.68
N PHE A 87 1.73 -27.40 -2.95
CA PHE A 87 1.03 -28.03 -4.08
C PHE A 87 1.96 -28.29 -5.26
N ASN A 88 1.78 -29.43 -5.93
CA ASN A 88 2.58 -29.84 -7.10
C ASN A 88 2.10 -29.19 -8.39
N ARG A 89 0.80 -28.90 -8.49
CA ARG A 89 0.21 -28.22 -9.66
C ARG A 89 -0.67 -27.09 -9.16
N ILE A 90 -0.49 -25.91 -9.72
CA ILE A 90 -1.37 -24.77 -9.45
C ILE A 90 -1.85 -24.24 -10.80
N TYR A 91 -3.17 -24.18 -10.96
CA TYR A 91 -3.83 -23.59 -12.12
C TYR A 91 -4.55 -22.33 -11.66
N VAL A 92 -4.28 -21.21 -12.30
CA VAL A 92 -4.90 -19.92 -11.97
C VAL A 92 -5.52 -19.33 -13.22
N LEU A 93 -6.85 -19.37 -13.28
CA LEU A 93 -7.63 -18.67 -14.29
C LEU A 93 -8.02 -17.30 -13.72
N ASP A 94 -7.29 -16.26 -14.12
CA ASP A 94 -7.53 -14.88 -13.74
C ASP A 94 -8.63 -14.26 -14.61
N LEU A 95 -9.76 -13.94 -13.98
CA LEU A 95 -10.93 -13.38 -14.63
C LEU A 95 -10.92 -11.84 -14.61
N HIS A 96 -9.84 -11.19 -14.15
CA HIS A 96 -9.77 -9.73 -13.99
C HIS A 96 -10.96 -9.15 -13.20
N GLY A 97 -11.46 -7.98 -13.60
CA GLY A 97 -12.61 -7.30 -13.00
C GLY A 97 -12.25 -6.42 -11.81
N ASN A 98 -10.98 -6.00 -11.68
CA ASN A 98 -10.55 -5.07 -10.63
C ASN A 98 -10.72 -3.61 -11.07
N VAL A 99 -11.90 -3.06 -10.83
CA VAL A 99 -12.26 -1.65 -11.13
C VAL A 99 -11.37 -0.66 -10.39
N ARG A 100 -10.81 -1.05 -9.23
CA ARG A 100 -9.94 -0.17 -8.45
C ARG A 100 -8.55 0.00 -9.06
N GLN A 101 -8.11 -0.94 -9.89
CA GLN A 101 -6.81 -0.90 -10.56
C GLN A 101 -6.89 -0.29 -11.96
N ASN A 102 -8.02 -0.48 -12.64
CA ASN A 102 -8.20 -0.01 -14.01
C ASN A 102 -9.38 0.96 -14.12
N PRO A 103 -9.12 2.28 -14.23
CA PRO A 103 -10.18 3.29 -14.30
C PRO A 103 -10.99 3.24 -15.60
N LYS A 104 -10.57 2.46 -16.61
CA LYS A 104 -11.35 2.21 -17.82
C LYS A 104 -12.50 1.23 -17.59
N LEU A 105 -12.43 0.42 -16.54
CA LEU A 105 -13.53 -0.42 -16.12
C LEU A 105 -14.51 0.42 -15.31
N SER A 106 -15.78 0.37 -15.67
CA SER A 106 -16.83 1.12 -14.98
C SER A 106 -17.88 0.20 -14.38
N GLY A 107 -18.38 0.58 -13.20
CA GLY A 107 -19.48 -0.08 -12.51
C GLY A 107 -19.17 -1.53 -12.12
N THR A 108 -20.14 -2.41 -12.34
CA THR A 108 -20.13 -3.81 -11.91
C THR A 108 -20.17 -4.78 -13.10
N THR A 109 -20.00 -4.28 -14.32
CA THR A 109 -20.27 -5.06 -15.55
C THR A 109 -19.11 -5.95 -15.97
N HIS A 110 -17.88 -5.65 -15.55
CA HIS A 110 -16.67 -6.36 -15.95
C HIS A 110 -16.23 -7.42 -14.93
N ASN A 111 -16.99 -7.62 -13.87
CA ASN A 111 -16.67 -8.60 -12.83
C ASN A 111 -17.77 -9.68 -12.77
N VAL A 112 -17.35 -10.94 -12.64
CA VAL A 112 -18.26 -12.11 -12.61
C VAL A 112 -19.24 -12.15 -11.44
N PHE A 113 -19.05 -11.35 -10.39
CA PHE A 113 -19.99 -11.20 -9.27
C PHE A 113 -20.58 -9.80 -9.15
N GLY A 114 -20.30 -8.91 -10.10
CA GLY A 114 -20.72 -7.52 -9.99
C GLY A 114 -20.04 -6.75 -8.87
N ILE A 115 -18.82 -7.13 -8.47
CA ILE A 115 -18.03 -6.44 -7.43
C ILE A 115 -16.84 -5.69 -8.04
N GLN A 116 -16.16 -4.86 -7.25
CA GLN A 116 -15.07 -3.99 -7.72
C GLN A 116 -13.66 -4.59 -7.61
N VAL A 117 -13.50 -5.73 -6.94
CA VAL A 117 -12.22 -6.42 -6.77
C VAL A 117 -12.08 -7.53 -7.79
N GLY A 118 -10.86 -7.75 -8.30
CA GLY A 118 -10.61 -8.79 -9.29
C GLY A 118 -10.82 -10.19 -8.73
N VAL A 119 -11.14 -11.13 -9.61
CA VAL A 119 -11.50 -12.51 -9.24
C VAL A 119 -10.67 -13.49 -10.05
N ALA A 120 -10.24 -14.57 -9.41
CA ALA A 120 -9.60 -15.70 -10.08
C ALA A 120 -10.14 -17.02 -9.56
N ILE A 121 -10.19 -18.02 -10.45
CA ILE A 121 -10.40 -19.42 -10.09
C ILE A 121 -9.03 -20.05 -9.92
N THR A 122 -8.77 -20.61 -8.74
CA THR A 122 -7.50 -21.26 -8.42
C THR A 122 -7.74 -22.71 -8.07
N VAL A 123 -7.09 -23.62 -8.80
CA VAL A 123 -7.09 -25.07 -8.53
C VAL A 123 -5.67 -25.47 -8.15
N ALA A 124 -5.47 -25.86 -6.90
CA ALA A 124 -4.19 -26.28 -6.36
C ALA A 124 -4.24 -27.77 -6.00
N VAL A 125 -3.37 -28.57 -6.61
CA VAL A 125 -3.36 -30.03 -6.52
C VAL A 125 -2.10 -30.48 -5.79
N ARG A 126 -2.30 -31.24 -4.71
CA ARG A 126 -1.25 -31.98 -4.00
C ARG A 126 -1.42 -33.44 -4.34
N SER A 127 -0.40 -34.07 -4.89
CA SER A 127 -0.41 -35.51 -5.09
C SER A 127 1.00 -36.09 -5.08
N LYS A 128 1.14 -37.25 -4.43
CA LYS A 128 2.37 -38.05 -4.45
C LYS A 128 2.73 -38.57 -5.84
N ALA A 129 1.82 -38.49 -6.80
CA ALA A 129 2.08 -38.85 -8.20
C ALA A 129 2.98 -37.84 -8.94
N TYR A 130 3.22 -36.66 -8.36
CA TYR A 130 4.09 -35.63 -8.94
C TYR A 130 5.33 -35.41 -8.08
N ASP A 131 6.49 -35.43 -8.72
CA ASP A 131 7.80 -35.17 -8.13
C ASP A 131 8.28 -33.71 -8.34
N ASP A 132 7.65 -32.99 -9.26
CA ASP A 132 7.93 -31.59 -9.57
C ASP A 132 6.77 -30.65 -9.22
N HIS A 133 7.06 -29.34 -9.25
CA HIS A 133 6.09 -28.26 -9.00
C HIS A 133 5.90 -27.43 -10.26
N ARG A 134 4.65 -27.17 -10.65
CA ARG A 134 4.31 -26.38 -11.85
C ARG A 134 3.18 -25.39 -11.60
N LEU A 135 3.37 -24.18 -12.12
CA LEU A 135 2.40 -23.10 -12.11
C LEU A 135 1.89 -22.86 -13.53
N TYR A 136 0.57 -22.91 -13.69
CA TYR A 136 -0.15 -22.67 -14.93
C TYR A 136 -1.07 -21.48 -14.75
N TYR A 137 -1.00 -20.57 -15.69
CA TYR A 137 -1.71 -19.30 -15.63
C TYR A 137 -2.43 -19.05 -16.95
N HIS A 138 -3.67 -18.58 -16.84
CA HIS A 138 -4.41 -18.04 -17.95
C HIS A 138 -5.15 -16.81 -17.47
N ARG A 139 -5.17 -15.77 -18.31
CA ARG A 139 -5.82 -14.51 -18.00
C ARG A 139 -6.72 -14.13 -19.17
N VAL A 140 -8.00 -13.95 -18.88
CA VAL A 140 -8.97 -13.51 -19.90
C VAL A 140 -8.68 -12.07 -20.31
N PRO A 141 -9.17 -11.57 -21.46
CA PRO A 141 -9.02 -10.18 -21.83
C PRO A 141 -9.57 -9.19 -20.77
N GLU A 142 -8.78 -8.15 -20.46
CA GLU A 142 -9.05 -7.17 -19.40
C GLU A 142 -10.43 -6.48 -19.55
N LEU A 143 -10.82 -6.17 -20.79
CA LEU A 143 -12.03 -5.39 -21.11
C LEU A 143 -13.30 -6.24 -21.27
N TRP A 144 -13.22 -7.56 -21.08
CA TRP A 144 -14.41 -8.41 -21.16
C TRP A 144 -15.43 -8.05 -20.08
N ARG A 145 -16.70 -8.00 -20.49
CA ARG A 145 -17.86 -7.98 -19.61
C ARG A 145 -18.09 -9.34 -18.98
N LYS A 146 -18.90 -9.39 -17.93
CA LYS A 146 -19.19 -10.62 -17.19
C LYS A 146 -19.83 -11.69 -18.09
N GLU A 147 -20.66 -11.31 -19.06
CA GLU A 147 -21.31 -12.23 -19.99
C GLU A 147 -20.28 -12.95 -20.88
N GLU A 148 -19.28 -12.23 -21.39
CA GLU A 148 -18.18 -12.82 -22.17
C GLU A 148 -17.36 -13.79 -21.33
N LYS A 149 -17.15 -13.47 -20.04
CA LYS A 149 -16.46 -14.35 -19.08
C LYS A 149 -17.28 -15.60 -18.78
N TYR A 150 -18.60 -15.49 -18.64
CA TYR A 150 -19.48 -16.65 -18.45
C TYR A 150 -19.48 -17.55 -19.69
N ALA A 151 -19.64 -16.98 -20.88
CA ALA A 151 -19.57 -17.73 -22.13
C ALA A 151 -18.23 -18.45 -22.29
N TYR A 152 -17.12 -17.80 -21.93
CA TYR A 152 -15.81 -18.44 -21.90
C TYR A 152 -15.76 -19.61 -20.92
N LEU A 153 -16.26 -19.46 -19.69
CA LEU A 153 -16.28 -20.55 -18.71
C LEU A 153 -17.13 -21.72 -19.20
N GLU A 154 -18.33 -21.47 -19.72
CA GLU A 154 -19.23 -22.49 -20.26
C GLU A 154 -18.57 -23.26 -21.41
N ALA A 155 -17.95 -22.56 -22.36
CA ALA A 155 -17.25 -23.16 -23.50
C ALA A 155 -16.08 -24.06 -23.10
N HIS A 156 -15.56 -23.95 -21.87
CA HIS A 156 -14.48 -24.79 -21.36
C HIS A 156 -14.97 -25.90 -20.42
N THR A 157 -16.28 -26.03 -20.20
CA THR A 157 -16.86 -27.14 -19.41
C THR A 157 -17.38 -28.28 -20.28
N THR A 158 -17.52 -28.07 -21.58
CA THR A 158 -18.06 -29.05 -22.52
C THR A 158 -17.11 -29.31 -23.68
N ASP A 159 -17.05 -30.57 -24.11
CA ASP A 159 -16.43 -30.99 -25.38
C ASP A 159 -17.45 -31.89 -26.08
N ASP A 160 -17.88 -31.51 -27.29
CA ASP A 160 -18.94 -32.21 -28.06
C ASP A 160 -20.24 -32.51 -27.27
N GLY A 161 -20.63 -31.60 -26.36
CA GLY A 161 -21.83 -31.73 -25.53
C GLY A 161 -21.69 -32.70 -24.34
N GLN A 162 -20.48 -33.21 -24.07
CA GLN A 162 -20.14 -34.01 -22.89
C GLN A 162 -19.32 -33.19 -21.90
N PRO A 163 -19.36 -33.48 -20.58
CA PRO A 163 -18.51 -32.83 -19.60
C PRO A 163 -17.03 -33.04 -19.93
N ALA A 164 -16.33 -31.97 -20.31
CA ALA A 164 -14.89 -32.00 -20.53
C ALA A 164 -14.15 -32.00 -19.18
N THR A 165 -12.88 -32.39 -19.17
CA THR A 165 -12.00 -31.98 -18.06
C THR A 165 -11.84 -30.46 -18.14
N ALA A 166 -12.56 -29.70 -17.30
CA ALA A 166 -12.70 -28.24 -17.41
C ALA A 166 -11.37 -27.45 -17.42
N ILE A 167 -10.26 -28.07 -17.00
CA ILE A 167 -8.90 -27.50 -17.04
C ILE A 167 -8.18 -27.80 -18.36
N GLY A 168 -8.50 -28.90 -19.03
CA GLY A 168 -7.75 -29.42 -20.18
C GLY A 168 -7.82 -28.54 -21.43
N ASN A 169 -8.94 -27.83 -21.62
CA ASN A 169 -9.18 -27.05 -22.85
C ASN A 169 -8.70 -25.59 -22.75
N ILE A 170 -8.22 -25.16 -21.58
CA ILE A 170 -7.69 -23.81 -21.40
C ILE A 170 -6.24 -23.77 -21.92
N GLN A 171 -5.92 -22.74 -22.71
CA GLN A 171 -4.55 -22.49 -23.16
C GLN A 171 -3.71 -21.92 -22.02
N TRP A 172 -3.06 -22.80 -21.27
CA TRP A 172 -2.25 -22.43 -20.11
C TRP A 172 -0.86 -21.93 -20.49
N GLN A 173 -0.47 -20.80 -19.93
CA GLN A 173 0.92 -20.36 -19.88
C GLN A 173 1.60 -20.98 -18.64
N ARG A 174 2.71 -21.68 -18.83
CA ARG A 174 3.56 -22.10 -17.71
C ARG A 174 4.36 -20.89 -17.22
N LEU A 175 4.20 -20.54 -15.95
CA LEU A 175 4.97 -19.48 -15.31
C LEU A 175 6.14 -20.03 -14.50
N ILE A 176 7.25 -19.28 -14.49
CA ILE A 176 8.43 -19.55 -13.66
C ILE A 176 8.58 -18.35 -12.72
N PRO A 177 8.27 -18.52 -11.42
CA PRO A 177 8.44 -17.43 -10.46
C PRO A 177 9.90 -16.97 -10.35
N ASP A 178 10.10 -15.68 -10.13
CA ASP A 178 11.43 -15.14 -9.85
C ASP A 178 11.93 -15.46 -8.42
N ALA A 179 13.17 -15.05 -8.11
CA ALA A 179 13.76 -15.22 -6.78
C ALA A 179 13.02 -14.48 -5.65
N ARG A 180 12.13 -13.55 -6.00
CA ARG A 180 11.25 -12.81 -5.06
C ARG A 180 9.84 -13.41 -5.01
N HIS A 181 9.64 -14.57 -5.64
CA HIS A 181 8.37 -15.28 -5.70
C HIS A 181 7.26 -14.49 -6.41
N ASN A 182 7.61 -13.59 -7.33
CA ASN A 182 6.63 -12.99 -8.24
C ASN A 182 6.26 -14.01 -9.31
N TRP A 183 4.95 -14.23 -9.51
CA TRP A 183 4.47 -15.14 -10.55
C TRP A 183 4.44 -14.46 -11.93
N LEU A 184 4.01 -13.20 -11.97
CA LEU A 184 4.01 -12.38 -13.17
C LEU A 184 5.29 -11.53 -13.18
N VAL A 185 6.33 -12.03 -13.86
CA VAL A 185 7.62 -11.36 -14.00
C VAL A 185 7.58 -10.47 -15.24
N SER A 186 7.93 -9.19 -15.08
CA SER A 186 8.00 -8.25 -16.21
C SER A 186 9.18 -8.59 -17.12
N GLU A 187 9.01 -8.38 -18.42
CA GLU A 187 10.02 -8.67 -19.46
C GLU A 187 11.38 -8.03 -19.15
N HIS A 188 11.40 -6.82 -18.57
CA HIS A 188 12.63 -6.06 -18.29
C HIS A 188 13.01 -6.03 -16.79
N ALA A 189 12.56 -7.02 -16.01
CA ALA A 189 12.79 -7.02 -14.56
C ALA A 189 14.29 -7.10 -14.21
N THR A 190 15.09 -7.80 -15.00
CA THR A 190 16.53 -7.98 -14.77
C THR A 190 17.30 -6.68 -15.02
N GLU A 191 17.01 -6.02 -16.13
CA GLU A 191 17.58 -4.73 -16.53
C GLU A 191 17.21 -3.65 -15.52
N PHE A 192 15.95 -3.62 -15.09
CA PHE A 192 15.50 -2.70 -14.05
C PHE A 192 16.24 -2.95 -12.72
N ALA A 193 16.47 -4.22 -12.35
CA ALA A 193 17.20 -4.57 -11.13
C ALA A 193 18.70 -4.22 -11.17
N ALA A 194 19.28 -4.08 -12.37
CA ALA A 194 20.67 -3.64 -12.55
C ALA A 194 20.85 -2.13 -12.42
N GLY A 195 19.77 -1.34 -12.46
CA GLY A 195 19.82 0.11 -12.31
C GLY A 195 20.22 0.56 -10.90
N ILE A 196 20.73 1.80 -10.79
CA ILE A 196 21.07 2.39 -9.49
C ILE A 196 19.77 2.70 -8.72
N PRO A 197 19.59 2.17 -7.50
CA PRO A 197 18.40 2.44 -6.73
C PRO A 197 18.38 3.89 -6.24
N MET A 198 17.25 4.59 -6.43
CA MET A 198 17.07 5.94 -5.89
C MET A 198 17.17 5.98 -4.36
N GLY A 199 16.69 4.95 -3.68
CA GLY A 199 16.72 4.84 -2.23
C GLY A 199 16.37 3.44 -1.77
N SER A 200 16.81 3.05 -0.58
CA SER A 200 16.47 1.76 0.01
C SER A 200 16.25 1.88 1.52
N LYS A 201 15.52 0.93 2.11
CA LYS A 201 15.34 0.90 3.57
C LYS A 201 16.63 0.56 4.32
N ALA A 202 17.49 -0.25 3.72
CA ALA A 202 18.79 -0.58 4.29
C ALA A 202 19.69 0.66 4.36
N ALA A 203 19.73 1.47 3.28
CA ALA A 203 20.41 2.75 3.25
C ALA A 203 19.85 3.72 4.29
N LYS A 204 18.52 3.86 4.38
CA LYS A 204 17.85 4.70 5.38
C LYS A 204 18.20 4.31 6.83
N LYS A 205 18.41 3.03 7.09
CA LYS A 205 18.80 2.50 8.40
C LYS A 205 20.31 2.49 8.63
N LYS A 206 21.11 3.00 7.69
CA LYS A 206 22.58 2.98 7.71
C LYS A 206 23.15 1.59 7.97
N GLN A 207 22.55 0.57 7.37
CA GLN A 207 23.10 -0.79 7.42
C GLN A 207 24.43 -0.84 6.65
N ALA A 208 25.44 -1.51 7.20
CA ALA A 208 26.77 -1.59 6.58
C ALA A 208 26.68 -2.13 5.14
N GLY A 209 27.32 -1.45 4.19
CA GLY A 209 27.34 -1.81 2.77
C GLY A 209 26.07 -1.45 1.98
N ALA A 210 25.13 -0.73 2.60
CA ALA A 210 23.88 -0.32 1.97
C ALA A 210 23.91 1.11 1.37
N GLU A 211 25.06 1.80 1.35
CA GLU A 211 25.20 3.17 0.82
C GLU A 211 25.06 3.30 -0.71
N LYS A 212 24.82 2.20 -1.43
CA LYS A 212 24.70 2.17 -2.89
C LYS A 212 23.34 2.66 -3.40
N THR A 213 22.91 3.84 -2.98
CA THR A 213 21.67 4.50 -3.41
C THR A 213 21.92 5.98 -3.75
N ILE A 214 21.08 6.57 -4.60
CA ILE A 214 21.18 8.01 -4.94
C ILE A 214 20.91 8.87 -3.69
N PHE A 215 19.78 8.65 -3.04
CA PHE A 215 19.35 9.38 -1.85
C PHE A 215 19.57 8.54 -0.59
N SER A 216 20.07 9.17 0.47
CA SER A 216 20.26 8.54 1.79
C SER A 216 18.94 8.33 2.53
N THR A 217 17.96 9.22 2.30
CA THR A 217 16.60 9.11 2.81
C THR A 217 15.55 9.60 1.82
N TYR A 218 14.31 9.18 2.06
CA TYR A 218 13.13 9.49 1.27
C TYR A 218 11.89 9.16 2.10
N SER A 219 10.72 9.63 1.72
CA SER A 219 9.49 9.32 2.46
C SER A 219 8.24 9.44 1.61
N GLY A 220 7.11 9.01 2.12
CA GLY A 220 5.82 9.38 1.51
C GLY A 220 5.50 10.85 1.73
N GLY A 221 4.46 11.32 1.04
CA GLY A 221 3.78 12.58 1.35
C GLY A 221 3.00 12.54 2.66
N VAL A 222 2.41 13.67 3.03
CA VAL A 222 1.58 13.82 4.23
C VAL A 222 0.32 12.94 4.10
N MET A 223 0.03 12.12 5.12
CA MET A 223 -1.22 11.37 5.22
C MET A 223 -2.08 11.98 6.31
N THR A 224 -3.22 12.56 5.96
CA THR A 224 -4.04 13.27 6.94
C THR A 224 -5.13 12.39 7.56
N SER A 225 -5.66 11.44 6.78
CA SER A 225 -6.89 10.68 7.07
C SER A 225 -8.16 11.55 7.21
N ARG A 226 -8.06 12.88 7.04
CA ARG A 226 -9.13 13.86 7.25
C ARG A 226 -9.05 15.09 6.35
N ASP A 227 -8.76 14.88 5.06
CA ASP A 227 -8.47 15.94 4.08
C ASP A 227 -9.46 17.12 4.11
N TYR A 228 -10.76 16.87 4.25
CA TYR A 228 -11.78 17.92 4.35
C TYR A 228 -11.49 18.97 5.45
N HIS A 229 -10.99 18.53 6.61
CA HIS A 229 -10.75 19.40 7.75
C HIS A 229 -9.42 20.16 7.66
N VAL A 230 -8.41 19.58 6.99
CA VAL A 230 -7.04 20.11 7.03
C VAL A 230 -6.53 20.61 5.68
N TYR A 231 -7.28 20.42 4.58
CA TYR A 231 -6.98 21.01 3.28
C TYR A 231 -8.11 21.93 2.79
N ASP A 232 -7.76 23.03 2.13
CA ASP A 232 -8.69 23.85 1.33
C ASP A 232 -7.95 24.67 0.27
N PHE A 233 -8.65 25.11 -0.77
CA PHE A 233 -8.18 26.19 -1.65
C PHE A 233 -8.31 27.58 -0.99
N ASP A 234 -9.33 27.78 -0.15
CA ASP A 234 -9.57 29.00 0.60
C ASP A 234 -8.92 28.90 1.99
N ARG A 235 -7.95 29.78 2.22
CA ARG A 235 -7.20 29.85 3.47
C ARG A 235 -8.06 30.21 4.68
N ALA A 236 -9.00 31.15 4.53
CA ALA A 236 -9.85 31.59 5.63
C ALA A 236 -10.86 30.49 5.99
N ALA A 237 -11.42 29.81 4.99
CA ALA A 237 -12.30 28.66 5.20
C ALA A 237 -11.57 27.52 5.93
N LEU A 238 -10.34 27.21 5.54
CA LEU A 238 -9.50 26.23 6.23
C LEU A 238 -9.29 26.60 7.70
N ILE A 239 -8.86 27.83 7.98
CA ILE A 239 -8.59 28.30 9.34
C ILE A 239 -9.84 28.20 10.23
N SER A 240 -10.99 28.62 9.70
CA SER A 240 -12.26 28.51 10.42
C SER A 240 -12.59 27.04 10.76
N ARG A 241 -12.50 26.13 9.78
CA ARG A 241 -12.76 24.70 10.00
C ARG A 241 -11.78 24.06 10.97
N VAL A 242 -10.50 24.39 10.90
CA VAL A 242 -9.47 23.85 11.81
C VAL A 242 -9.72 24.31 13.24
N ARG A 243 -10.05 25.58 13.46
CA ARG A 243 -10.37 26.09 14.80
C ARG A 243 -11.58 25.37 15.40
N GLN A 244 -12.62 25.18 14.61
CA GLN A 244 -13.80 24.42 15.04
C GLN A 244 -13.43 22.97 15.38
N PHE A 245 -12.64 22.32 14.52
CA PHE A 245 -12.17 20.96 14.78
C PHE A 245 -11.35 20.84 16.07
N ILE A 246 -10.44 21.80 16.33
CA ILE A 246 -9.64 21.84 17.55
C ILE A 246 -10.53 21.99 18.78
N GLU A 247 -11.54 22.87 18.72
CA GLU A 247 -12.50 23.08 19.80
C GLU A 247 -13.30 21.81 20.11
N ASP A 248 -13.85 21.17 19.07
CA ASP A 248 -14.61 19.92 19.24
C ASP A 248 -13.72 18.78 19.75
N TYR A 249 -12.48 18.68 19.28
CA TYR A 249 -11.52 17.70 19.78
C TYR A 249 -11.13 17.97 21.24
N ASN A 250 -10.84 19.20 21.62
CA ASN A 250 -10.48 19.55 23.00
C ASN A 250 -11.63 19.27 23.97
N ARG A 251 -12.89 19.45 23.53
CA ARG A 251 -14.07 19.04 24.29
C ARG A 251 -14.11 17.53 24.54
N GLU A 252 -13.71 16.73 23.56
CA GLU A 252 -13.60 15.28 23.70
C GLU A 252 -12.47 14.89 24.65
N VAL A 253 -11.34 15.62 24.64
CA VAL A 253 -10.26 15.45 25.64
C VAL A 253 -10.77 15.72 27.05
N ASP A 254 -11.51 16.80 27.26
CA ASP A 254 -12.12 17.12 28.57
C ASP A 254 -13.17 16.08 29.00
N ARG A 255 -13.94 15.55 28.05
CA ARG A 255 -14.89 14.47 28.32
C ARG A 255 -14.16 13.18 28.71
N TYR A 256 -13.09 12.83 28.00
CA TYR A 256 -12.32 11.60 28.24
C TYR A 256 -11.60 11.64 29.58
N LYS A 257 -10.98 12.79 29.89
CA LYS A 257 -10.35 13.04 31.18
C LYS A 257 -11.32 12.85 32.36
N ARG A 258 -12.57 13.31 32.22
CA ARG A 258 -13.60 13.10 33.25
C ARG A 258 -14.02 11.64 33.37
N ALA A 259 -14.22 10.95 32.24
CA ALA A 259 -14.57 9.53 32.23
C ALA A 259 -13.48 8.67 32.88
N LEU A 260 -12.20 8.93 32.58
CA LEU A 260 -11.07 8.25 33.24
C LEU A 260 -11.07 8.40 34.76
N VAL A 261 -11.41 9.60 35.28
CA VAL A 261 -11.51 9.82 36.73
C VAL A 261 -12.68 9.06 37.36
N GLN A 262 -13.76 8.85 36.61
CA GLN A 262 -14.98 8.18 37.10
C GLN A 262 -14.93 6.66 36.99
N GLU A 263 -14.36 6.15 35.89
CA GLU A 263 -14.46 4.74 35.48
C GLU A 263 -13.11 3.99 35.56
N GLY A 264 -12.00 4.72 35.58
CA GLY A 264 -10.63 4.18 35.66
C GLY A 264 -10.11 3.62 34.33
N ASP A 265 -10.89 2.78 33.65
CA ASP A 265 -10.59 2.22 32.33
C ASP A 265 -11.74 2.51 31.37
N VAL A 266 -11.43 3.14 30.24
CA VAL A 266 -12.42 3.59 29.25
C VAL A 266 -12.04 3.04 27.89
N ASN A 267 -12.91 2.21 27.33
CA ASN A 267 -12.76 1.74 25.96
C ASN A 267 -12.90 2.91 24.98
N ILE A 268 -11.80 3.28 24.34
CA ILE A 268 -11.74 4.43 23.44
C ILE A 268 -12.66 4.28 22.22
N ASP A 269 -12.86 3.07 21.72
CA ASP A 269 -13.68 2.82 20.53
C ASP A 269 -15.18 3.01 20.83
N ASP A 270 -15.61 2.71 22.06
CA ASP A 270 -16.99 2.90 22.52
C ASP A 270 -17.24 4.33 23.01
N PHE A 271 -16.16 5.02 23.41
CA PHE A 271 -16.24 6.37 23.94
C PHE A 271 -16.46 7.44 22.87
N VAL A 272 -15.64 7.44 21.81
CA VAL A 272 -15.51 8.60 20.90
C VAL A 272 -16.79 8.97 20.15
N ASP A 273 -17.07 10.27 20.02
CA ASP A 273 -18.18 10.78 19.18
C ASP A 273 -17.75 10.80 17.70
N THR A 274 -18.33 9.91 16.90
CA THR A 274 -18.03 9.75 15.47
C THR A 274 -18.87 10.64 14.56
N GLU A 275 -19.89 11.33 15.07
CA GLU A 275 -20.72 12.26 14.30
C GLU A 275 -20.01 13.59 14.08
N LYS A 276 -19.22 14.04 15.09
CA LYS A 276 -18.56 15.35 15.06
C LYS A 276 -17.12 15.30 14.59
N ILE A 277 -16.40 14.23 14.94
CA ILE A 277 -14.97 14.11 14.66
C ILE A 277 -14.70 12.92 13.75
N LYS A 278 -13.93 13.19 12.69
CA LYS A 278 -13.35 12.15 11.86
C LYS A 278 -12.12 11.56 12.56
N TRP A 279 -12.32 10.47 13.26
CA TRP A 279 -11.28 9.80 14.04
C TRP A 279 -10.31 9.03 13.14
N SER A 280 -9.10 8.89 13.64
CA SER A 280 -8.11 7.93 13.16
C SER A 280 -7.47 7.26 14.37
N GLU A 281 -6.83 6.12 14.17
CA GLU A 281 -6.06 5.45 15.23
C GLU A 281 -5.09 6.43 15.92
N THR A 282 -4.32 7.21 15.15
CA THR A 282 -3.36 8.17 15.71
C THR A 282 -4.04 9.26 16.52
N LEU A 283 -5.14 9.83 16.03
CA LEU A 283 -5.89 10.86 16.76
C LEU A 283 -6.48 10.31 18.08
N LYS A 284 -6.98 9.07 18.07
CA LYS A 284 -7.41 8.37 19.29
C LYS A 284 -6.27 8.22 20.30
N ARG A 285 -5.05 7.91 19.85
CA ARG A 285 -3.87 7.86 20.73
C ARG A 285 -3.52 9.22 21.34
N HIS A 286 -3.66 10.31 20.58
CA HIS A 286 -3.50 11.66 21.12
C HIS A 286 -4.56 12.00 22.16
N LEU A 287 -5.81 11.55 21.96
CA LEU A 287 -6.89 11.70 22.93
C LEU A 287 -6.57 10.94 24.23
N VAL A 288 -6.14 9.68 24.12
CA VAL A 288 -5.73 8.87 25.30
C VAL A 288 -4.56 9.52 26.05
N ALA A 289 -3.62 10.12 25.34
CA ALA A 289 -2.50 10.86 25.92
C ALA A 289 -2.87 12.25 26.46
N LEU A 290 -4.14 12.66 26.38
CA LEU A 290 -4.65 13.96 26.81
C LEU A 290 -3.90 15.15 26.17
N HIS A 291 -3.51 15.02 24.91
CA HIS A 291 -2.86 16.12 24.17
C HIS A 291 -3.91 17.14 23.71
N TYR A 292 -3.66 18.42 23.97
CA TYR A 292 -4.51 19.55 23.55
C TYR A 292 -3.84 20.32 22.40
N PRO A 293 -4.27 20.17 21.14
CA PRO A 293 -3.82 21.04 20.07
C PRO A 293 -4.28 22.49 20.30
N THR A 294 -3.44 23.43 19.86
CA THR A 294 -3.78 24.86 19.79
C THR A 294 -3.58 25.34 18.37
N PHE A 295 -4.42 26.28 17.93
CA PHE A 295 -4.30 26.81 16.58
C PHE A 295 -3.04 27.68 16.45
N GLN A 296 -2.22 27.38 15.44
CA GLN A 296 -1.01 28.14 15.12
C GLN A 296 -1.02 28.55 13.64
N GLU A 297 -1.05 29.85 13.38
CA GLU A 297 -1.19 30.39 12.03
C GLU A 297 -0.07 29.93 11.07
N ASN A 298 1.16 29.80 11.58
CA ASN A 298 2.34 29.36 10.83
C ASN A 298 2.29 27.88 10.41
N GLN A 299 1.36 27.08 10.95
CA GLN A 299 1.11 25.71 10.51
C GLN A 299 0.20 25.66 9.27
N THR A 300 -0.39 26.79 8.87
CA THR A 300 -1.12 26.89 7.61
C THR A 300 -0.13 27.09 6.46
N ARG A 301 0.21 26.00 5.77
CA ARG A 301 1.27 25.91 4.76
C ARG A 301 0.69 25.64 3.37
N ILE A 302 1.44 25.90 2.31
CA ILE A 302 1.07 25.48 0.96
C ILE A 302 1.52 24.02 0.77
N SER A 303 0.65 23.20 0.18
CA SER A 303 0.95 21.81 -0.15
C SER A 303 0.44 21.47 -1.56
N LEU A 304 1.19 20.65 -2.28
CA LEU A 304 0.72 20.01 -3.51
C LEU A 304 -0.19 18.84 -3.14
N TYR A 305 -1.49 19.08 -3.24
CA TYR A 305 -2.51 18.07 -2.97
C TYR A 305 -2.56 17.03 -4.09
N ARG A 306 -2.46 17.45 -5.35
CA ARG A 306 -2.37 16.59 -6.54
C ARG A 306 -1.37 17.21 -7.53
N PRO A 307 -0.92 16.50 -8.58
CA PRO A 307 -0.04 17.09 -9.59
C PRO A 307 -0.62 18.41 -10.11
N PHE A 308 0.17 19.48 -10.00
CA PHE A 308 -0.20 20.85 -10.40
C PHE A 308 -1.39 21.46 -9.65
N VAL A 309 -1.83 20.88 -8.53
CA VAL A 309 -2.94 21.40 -7.71
C VAL A 309 -2.43 21.71 -6.31
N LYS A 310 -2.27 23.01 -6.04
CA LYS A 310 -1.91 23.52 -4.71
C LYS A 310 -3.15 23.76 -3.86
N LYS A 311 -3.04 23.45 -2.57
CA LYS A 311 -4.01 23.79 -1.52
C LYS A 311 -3.27 24.31 -0.29
N PHE A 312 -3.97 25.02 0.57
CA PHE A 312 -3.54 25.24 1.94
C PHE A 312 -3.72 23.94 2.73
N LEU A 313 -2.73 23.61 3.56
CA LEU A 313 -2.70 22.49 4.49
C LEU A 313 -2.47 23.05 5.90
N TYR A 314 -3.25 22.61 6.87
CA TYR A 314 -2.91 22.81 8.28
C TYR A 314 -2.04 21.66 8.77
N PHE A 315 -0.72 21.88 8.78
CA PHE A 315 0.30 20.84 9.01
C PHE A 315 0.69 20.73 10.48
N ASP A 316 -0.22 20.18 11.29
CA ASP A 316 -0.04 20.01 12.73
C ASP A 316 0.21 18.54 13.12
N ASN A 317 1.05 18.31 14.14
CA ASN A 317 1.48 16.97 14.55
C ASN A 317 0.36 16.11 15.19
N ILE A 318 -0.75 16.70 15.62
CA ILE A 318 -1.90 15.99 16.20
C ILE A 318 -2.98 15.79 15.12
N LEU A 319 -3.26 16.83 14.34
CA LEU A 319 -4.32 16.79 13.32
C LEU A 319 -3.91 16.01 12.06
N ILE A 320 -2.62 15.80 11.81
CA ILE A 320 -2.12 14.97 10.72
C ILE A 320 -1.90 13.54 11.22
N ASP A 321 -2.57 12.56 10.61
CA ASP A 321 -2.46 11.15 11.03
C ASP A 321 -1.04 10.58 10.86
N ARG A 322 -0.37 10.85 9.72
CA ARG A 322 1.04 10.52 9.52
C ARG A 322 1.76 11.62 8.73
N PRO A 323 2.54 12.51 9.38
CA PRO A 323 3.35 13.50 8.68
C PRO A 323 4.58 12.87 7.98
N LEU A 324 4.90 11.62 8.34
CA LEU A 324 6.07 10.87 7.87
C LEU A 324 7.37 11.68 8.08
N LEU A 325 8.19 11.87 7.04
CA LEU A 325 9.43 12.66 7.16
C LEU A 325 9.29 14.07 6.58
N GLN A 326 8.09 14.50 6.24
CA GLN A 326 7.85 15.85 5.73
C GLN A 326 8.34 16.95 6.70
N PRO A 327 8.25 16.81 8.04
CA PRO A 327 8.83 17.79 8.97
C PRO A 327 10.36 17.91 8.89
N TYR A 328 11.06 16.93 8.32
CA TYR A 328 12.52 16.96 8.15
C TYR A 328 12.94 17.36 6.73
N PHE A 329 11.98 17.48 5.81
CA PHE A 329 12.19 17.88 4.42
C PHE A 329 11.81 19.35 4.21
N PHE A 330 10.70 19.76 4.83
CA PHE A 330 10.17 21.12 4.79
C PHE A 330 9.71 21.61 6.19
N PRO A 331 10.59 21.62 7.21
CA PRO A 331 10.23 22.04 8.58
C PRO A 331 9.60 23.44 8.62
N THR A 332 10.18 24.39 7.88
CA THR A 332 9.81 25.82 7.94
C THR A 332 9.59 26.44 6.56
N PRO A 333 8.89 27.58 6.45
CA PRO A 333 8.79 28.31 5.18
C PRO A 333 10.15 28.71 4.59
N ALA A 334 11.17 28.92 5.42
CA ALA A 334 12.53 29.17 4.94
C ALA A 334 13.11 27.94 4.21
N SER A 335 12.93 26.74 4.76
CA SER A 335 13.34 25.50 4.08
C SER A 335 12.56 25.24 2.78
N GLU A 336 11.30 25.68 2.68
CA GLU A 336 10.52 25.61 1.43
C GLU A 336 11.07 26.53 0.33
N ALA A 337 11.69 27.66 0.68
CA ALA A 337 12.28 28.55 -0.32
C ALA A 337 13.54 27.92 -0.96
N GLU A 338 14.38 27.25 -0.15
CA GLU A 338 15.67 26.71 -0.59
C GLU A 338 15.61 25.25 -1.07
N ASN A 339 14.80 24.39 -0.47
CA ASN A 339 14.83 22.96 -0.75
C ASN A 339 14.05 22.61 -2.03
N ARG A 340 14.48 21.54 -2.68
CA ARG A 340 13.77 20.93 -3.82
C ARG A 340 13.61 19.46 -3.52
N ALA A 341 12.48 18.89 -3.92
CA ALA A 341 12.23 17.46 -3.80
C ALA A 341 11.60 16.92 -5.08
N ILE A 342 11.95 15.68 -5.41
CA ILE A 342 11.30 14.92 -6.47
C ILE A 342 10.13 14.17 -5.84
N TRP A 343 8.92 14.52 -6.25
CA TRP A 343 7.70 13.80 -5.91
C TRP A 343 7.41 12.78 -7.00
N LEU A 344 7.64 11.50 -6.70
CA LEU A 344 7.55 10.38 -7.63
C LEU A 344 6.31 9.53 -7.33
N LYS A 345 5.44 9.33 -8.33
CA LYS A 345 4.36 8.33 -8.24
C LYS A 345 4.97 6.94 -8.27
N VAL A 346 4.58 6.10 -7.31
CA VAL A 346 5.02 4.70 -7.27
C VAL A 346 3.82 3.75 -7.40
N GLY A 347 3.99 2.64 -8.10
CA GLY A 347 2.96 1.61 -8.33
C GLY A 347 2.17 1.77 -9.64
N ALA A 348 1.76 0.64 -10.21
CA ALA A 348 1.34 0.51 -11.61
C ALA A 348 -0.09 0.98 -11.95
N ALA A 349 -0.91 1.30 -10.95
CA ALA A 349 -2.31 1.66 -11.19
C ALA A 349 -2.47 2.92 -12.06
N TRP A 350 -1.56 3.89 -11.91
CA TRP A 350 -1.49 5.11 -12.72
C TRP A 350 -0.13 5.17 -13.43
N PRO A 351 -0.04 5.82 -14.60
CA PRO A 351 1.24 6.11 -15.22
C PRO A 351 2.20 6.76 -14.22
N MET A 352 3.46 6.30 -14.25
CA MET A 352 4.51 6.92 -13.45
C MET A 352 4.68 8.38 -13.87
N PHE A 353 4.87 9.26 -12.89
CA PHE A 353 5.31 10.64 -13.11
C PHE A 353 6.29 11.05 -12.02
N ALA A 354 7.13 12.03 -12.34
CA ALA A 354 7.97 12.74 -11.40
C ALA A 354 7.68 14.25 -11.49
N LEU A 355 7.51 14.91 -10.36
CA LEU A 355 7.30 16.36 -10.29
C LEU A 355 8.27 16.97 -9.27
N MET A 356 9.00 18.01 -9.67
CA MET A 356 9.79 18.78 -8.72
C MET A 356 8.89 19.70 -7.89
N THR A 357 9.14 19.74 -6.58
CA THR A 357 8.41 20.59 -5.63
C THR A 357 9.37 21.27 -4.67
N HIS A 358 8.93 22.38 -4.09
CA HIS A 358 9.58 23.06 -2.98
C HIS A 358 8.63 23.21 -1.77
N THR A 359 7.47 22.55 -1.81
CA THR A 359 6.45 22.57 -0.76
C THR A 359 6.19 21.16 -0.25
N LEU A 360 5.46 21.06 0.87
CA LEU A 360 4.82 19.82 1.30
C LEU A 360 4.01 19.18 0.16
N VAL A 361 3.88 17.87 0.19
CA VAL A 361 3.08 17.09 -0.78
C VAL A 361 2.17 16.11 -0.06
N ASP A 362 1.02 15.86 -0.66
CA ASP A 362 0.07 14.86 -0.18
C ASP A 362 0.52 13.42 -0.48
N PHE A 363 0.07 12.46 0.31
CA PHE A 363 0.21 11.05 -0.03
C PHE A 363 -0.83 10.63 -1.06
N LEU A 364 -0.39 10.40 -2.30
CA LEU A 364 -1.27 9.97 -3.39
C LEU A 364 -2.00 8.64 -3.10
N PRO A 365 -3.22 8.45 -3.63
CA PRO A 365 -3.92 7.17 -3.53
C PRO A 365 -3.23 6.07 -4.37
N GLN A 366 -3.69 4.82 -4.19
CA GLN A 366 -3.33 3.65 -5.02
C GLN A 366 -1.80 3.42 -5.17
N SER A 367 -1.21 2.90 -4.09
CA SER A 367 0.22 2.60 -3.93
C SER A 367 1.12 3.78 -3.58
N GLY A 368 0.57 4.99 -3.47
CA GLY A 368 1.30 6.11 -2.87
C GLY A 368 2.23 6.84 -3.83
N SER A 369 3.01 7.70 -3.21
CA SER A 369 4.12 8.44 -3.82
C SER A 369 5.30 8.42 -2.86
N GLN A 370 6.49 8.66 -3.40
CA GLN A 370 7.70 8.87 -2.63
C GLN A 370 8.25 10.26 -2.93
N VAL A 371 8.96 10.81 -1.95
CA VAL A 371 9.51 12.16 -1.95
C VAL A 371 11.00 12.02 -1.66
N PHE A 372 11.80 12.50 -2.60
CA PHE A 372 13.25 12.48 -2.54
C PHE A 372 13.74 13.93 -2.47
N PRO A 373 13.97 14.48 -1.27
CA PRO A 373 14.42 15.85 -1.11
C PRO A 373 15.93 15.97 -1.37
N PHE A 374 16.36 17.14 -1.81
CA PHE A 374 17.77 17.48 -1.96
C PHE A 374 18.43 17.72 -0.60
N TYR A 375 17.78 18.52 0.25
CA TYR A 375 18.21 18.76 1.62
C TYR A 375 17.33 18.03 2.64
N VAL A 376 17.94 17.67 3.77
CA VAL A 376 17.26 17.22 4.99
C VAL A 376 17.71 18.06 6.18
N TYR A 377 16.82 18.25 7.13
CA TYR A 377 16.98 19.15 8.27
C TYR A 377 16.73 18.40 9.57
N ASP A 378 17.09 19.02 10.69
CA ASP A 378 16.47 18.70 11.98
C ASP A 378 15.06 19.31 12.04
N ALA A 379 14.21 18.84 12.95
CA ALA A 379 12.79 19.22 12.97
C ALA A 379 12.55 20.71 13.24
N ASP A 380 13.52 21.40 13.84
CA ASP A 380 13.53 22.85 14.07
C ASP A 380 13.96 23.66 12.84
N GLY A 381 14.36 23.00 11.75
CA GLY A 381 14.88 23.63 10.53
C GLY A 381 16.39 23.87 10.53
N ASN A 382 17.10 23.50 11.60
CA ASN A 382 18.55 23.62 11.65
C ASN A 382 19.24 22.42 10.99
N ASN A 383 20.57 22.46 10.99
CA ASN A 383 21.41 21.29 10.64
C ASN A 383 21.10 20.75 9.24
N ARG A 384 21.00 21.66 8.26
CA ARG A 384 20.79 21.35 6.84
C ARG A 384 21.91 20.44 6.33
N ARG A 385 21.53 19.32 5.70
CA ARG A 385 22.44 18.33 5.11
C ARG A 385 21.97 17.96 3.71
N GLU A 386 22.90 17.75 2.80
CA GLU A 386 22.61 17.16 1.49
C GLU A 386 22.16 15.71 1.66
N ASN A 387 21.18 15.28 0.87
CA ASN A 387 20.61 13.95 0.94
C ASN A 387 21.13 13.02 -0.16
N ILE A 388 21.74 13.58 -1.21
CA ILE A 388 22.42 12.79 -2.25
C ILE A 388 23.73 12.24 -1.65
N THR A 389 23.95 10.94 -1.83
CA THR A 389 25.10 10.25 -1.24
C THR A 389 26.39 10.62 -1.97
N ASP A 390 27.51 10.66 -1.25
CA ASP A 390 28.83 10.85 -1.88
C ASP A 390 29.18 9.69 -2.82
N TRP A 391 28.68 8.48 -2.52
CA TRP A 391 28.79 7.33 -3.42
C TRP A 391 28.13 7.63 -4.76
N ALA A 392 26.90 8.14 -4.77
CA ALA A 392 26.21 8.48 -6.01
C ALA A 392 26.94 9.59 -6.77
N LEU A 393 27.40 10.64 -6.08
CA LEU A 393 28.22 11.69 -6.70
C LEU A 393 29.42 11.11 -7.44
N ASN A 394 30.17 10.21 -6.79
CA ASN A 394 31.32 9.57 -7.40
C ASN A 394 30.96 8.69 -8.60
N GLN A 395 29.82 7.98 -8.55
CA GLN A 395 29.35 7.19 -9.70
C GLN A 395 29.05 8.07 -10.92
N PHE A 396 28.38 9.21 -10.74
CA PHE A 396 28.06 10.12 -11.84
C PHE A 396 29.32 10.77 -12.42
N ARG A 397 30.21 11.29 -11.56
CA ARG A 397 31.52 11.85 -12.00
C ARG A 397 32.34 10.84 -12.78
N GLN A 398 32.43 9.60 -12.29
CA GLN A 398 33.18 8.53 -12.96
C GLN A 398 32.54 8.14 -14.31
N HIS A 399 31.21 8.05 -14.37
CA HIS A 399 30.50 7.67 -15.58
C HIS A 399 30.66 8.72 -16.70
N TYR A 400 30.56 10.00 -16.37
CA TYR A 400 30.67 11.10 -17.34
C TYR A 400 32.10 11.62 -17.53
N GLY A 401 33.06 11.22 -16.68
CA GLY A 401 34.43 11.72 -16.72
C GLY A 401 34.55 13.21 -16.37
N ASP A 402 33.64 13.72 -15.55
CA ASP A 402 33.53 15.15 -15.22
C ASP A 402 33.49 15.36 -13.71
N GLU A 403 34.57 15.90 -13.14
CA GLU A 403 34.69 16.22 -11.71
C GLU A 403 33.91 17.48 -11.29
N THR A 404 33.46 18.29 -12.26
CA THR A 404 32.69 19.52 -12.00
C THR A 404 31.24 19.24 -11.63
N ILE A 405 30.71 18.06 -11.99
CA ILE A 405 29.40 17.58 -11.54
C ILE A 405 29.32 17.68 -10.03
N THR A 406 28.34 18.42 -9.53
CA THR A 406 28.00 18.54 -8.12
C THR A 406 26.80 17.66 -7.79
N LYS A 407 26.45 17.54 -6.51
CA LYS A 407 25.21 16.86 -6.13
C LYS A 407 23.98 17.56 -6.72
N TRP A 408 24.01 18.87 -6.93
CA TRP A 408 22.88 19.61 -7.51
C TRP A 408 22.57 19.24 -8.96
N ASP A 409 23.56 18.71 -9.68
CA ASP A 409 23.40 18.25 -11.06
C ASP A 409 22.77 16.83 -11.15
N ILE A 410 22.71 16.12 -10.02
CA ILE A 410 22.12 14.77 -9.84
C ILE A 410 20.68 14.90 -9.34
#